data_AF-A0A418WTN9-F1
#
_entry.id   AF-A0A418WTN9-F1
#
_cell.length_a   1.000
_cell.length_b   1.000
_cell.length_c   1.000
_cell.angle_alpha   90.00
_cell.angle_beta   90.00
_cell.angle_gamma   90.00
#
_symmetry.space_group_name_H-M   'P 1'
#
loop_
_entity.id
_entity.type
_entity.pdbx_description
1 polymer ?
#
loop_
_entity_poly.entity_id
_entity_poly.type
_entity_poly.pdbx_seq_one_letter_code
_entity_poly.pdbx_strand_id
1 'polypeptide(L)'
;MIEPLKPWPPLRVITLVLVCLETMLGGIMVISGLTANSDPAGEGLAQAFAVIFGFLLAVFTLPALILVIRGQLLLLGFVLSLMPVLAIMVLFVGF
;
A
#
# COMPACT_ATOMS: atom_id res chain seq x y z
N MET A 1 8.74 -30.90 -4.54
CA MET A 1 9.13 -30.20 -3.29
C MET A 1 9.60 -28.81 -3.70
N ILE A 2 8.89 -27.76 -3.31
CA ILE A 2 9.36 -26.38 -3.50
C ILE A 2 10.38 -26.18 -2.37
N GLU A 3 11.67 -26.13 -2.71
CA GLU A 3 12.70 -25.79 -1.73
C GLU A 3 12.37 -24.41 -1.16
N PRO A 4 12.25 -24.25 0.17
CA PRO A 4 12.03 -22.94 0.75
C PRO A 4 13.22 -22.06 0.35
N LEU A 5 12.95 -20.99 -0.40
CA LEU A 5 13.97 -20.04 -0.84
C LEU A 5 14.87 -19.70 0.36
N LYS A 6 16.16 -20.02 0.23
CA LYS A 6 17.17 -19.73 1.26
C LYS A 6 17.02 -18.25 1.64
N PRO A 7 16.91 -17.91 2.94
CA PRO A 7 16.71 -16.53 3.36
C PRO A 7 17.90 -15.70 2.87
N TRP A 8 17.65 -14.86 1.86
CA TRP A 8 18.66 -14.03 1.23
C TRP A 8 18.63 -12.66 1.90
N PRO A 9 19.66 -12.29 2.69
CA PRO A 9 19.69 -11.02 3.41
C PRO A 9 19.47 -9.80 2.48
N PRO A 10 20.08 -9.72 1.28
CA PRO A 10 19.86 -8.61 0.37
C PRO A 10 18.39 -8.47 -0.07
N LEU A 11 17.72 -9.60 -0.31
CA LEU A 11 16.33 -9.61 -0.77
C LEU A 11 15.37 -9.06 0.30
N ARG A 12 15.62 -9.38 1.58
CA ARG A 12 14.85 -8.79 2.69
C ARG A 12 15.01 -7.28 2.77
N VAL A 13 16.24 -6.77 2.59
CA VAL A 13 16.52 -5.33 2.58
C VAL A 13 15.83 -4.65 1.40
N ILE A 14 15.95 -5.20 0.19
CA ILE A 14 15.28 -4.68 -1.00
C ILE A 14 13.77 -4.61 -0.78
N THR A 15 13.18 -5.67 -0.21
CA THR A 15 11.74 -5.68 0.01
C THR A 15 11.31 -4.72 1.10
N LEU A 16 12.10 -4.54 2.16
CA LEU A 16 11.86 -3.51 3.17
C LEU A 16 11.89 -2.10 2.57
N VAL A 17 12.85 -1.84 1.66
CA VAL A 17 12.94 -0.56 0.93
C VAL A 17 11.71 -0.35 0.05
N LEU A 18 11.25 -1.38 -0.66
CA LEU A 18 10.03 -1.30 -1.46
C LEU A 18 8.79 -1.01 -0.61
N VAL A 19 8.63 -1.68 0.54
CA VAL A 19 7.53 -1.42 1.49
C VAL A 19 7.57 0.04 1.96
N CYS A 20 8.75 0.56 2.31
CA CYS A 20 8.90 1.96 2.71
C CYS A 20 8.52 2.93 1.59
N LEU A 21 8.96 2.67 0.35
CA LEU A 21 8.63 3.48 -0.81
C LEU A 21 7.13 3.48 -1.12
N GLU A 22 6.47 2.32 -1.08
CA GLU A 22 5.03 2.22 -1.28
C GLU A 22 4.25 2.94 -0.18
N THR A 23 4.68 2.79 1.08
CA THR A 23 4.05 3.47 2.21
C THR A 23 4.18 4.99 2.08
N MET A 24 5.34 5.48 1.63
CA MET A 24 5.60 6.90 1.40
C MET A 24 4.75 7.44 0.24
N LEU A 25 4.70 6.73 -0.89
CA LEU A 25 3.87 7.09 -2.05
C LEU A 25 2.38 7.11 -1.69
N GLY A 26 1.90 6.08 -1.00
CA GLY A 26 0.52 6.03 -0.60
C GLY A 26 0.18 7.11 0.45
N GLY A 27 1.10 7.42 1.37
CA GLY A 27 0.96 8.56 2.28
C GLY A 27 0.83 9.90 1.55
N ILE A 28 1.63 10.13 0.50
CA ILE A 28 1.52 11.33 -0.35
C ILE A 28 0.16 11.39 -1.03
N MET A 29 -0.38 10.26 -1.52
CA MET A 29 -1.71 10.21 -2.12
C MET A 29 -2.82 10.53 -1.13
N VAL A 30 -2.73 10.03 0.11
CA VAL A 30 -3.68 10.37 1.19
C VAL A 30 -3.64 11.88 1.46
N ILE A 31 -2.46 12.46 1.64
CA ILE A 31 -2.32 13.90 1.90
C ILE A 31 -2.89 14.70 0.72
N SER A 32 -2.53 14.32 -0.50
CA SER A 32 -3.01 14.98 -1.72
C SER A 32 -4.54 14.96 -1.81
N GLY A 33 -5.18 13.84 -1.51
CA GLY A 33 -6.64 13.72 -1.51
C GLY A 33 -7.33 14.46 -0.36
N LEU A 34 -6.68 14.58 0.80
CA LEU A 34 -7.18 15.40 1.92
C LEU A 34 -7.07 16.91 1.65
N THR A 35 -6.07 17.32 0.88
CA THR A 35 -5.79 18.72 0.53
C THR A 35 -6.31 19.13 -0.86
N ALA A 36 -6.98 18.22 -1.57
CA ALA A 36 -7.52 18.49 -2.89
C ALA A 36 -8.62 19.56 -2.78
N ASN A 37 -8.41 20.71 -3.40
CA ASN A 37 -9.46 21.73 -3.61
C ASN A 37 -10.14 21.39 -4.94
N SER A 38 -11.20 20.58 -4.88
CA SER A 38 -12.07 20.26 -6.01
C SER A 38 -13.34 21.13 -5.96
N ASP A 39 -14.24 21.02 -6.94
CA ASP A 39 -15.62 21.50 -6.76
C ASP A 39 -16.26 20.84 -5.51
N PRO A 40 -17.21 21.48 -4.80
CA PRO A 40 -17.76 20.98 -3.53
C PRO A 40 -18.36 19.57 -3.59
N ALA A 41 -18.77 19.09 -4.77
CA ALA A 41 -19.18 17.70 -4.99
C ALA A 41 -17.99 16.72 -5.10
N GLY A 42 -16.86 17.17 -5.64
CA GLY A 42 -15.61 16.42 -5.76
C GLY A 42 -14.73 16.45 -4.51
N GLU A 43 -14.85 17.48 -3.66
CA GLU A 43 -14.10 17.57 -2.38
C GLU A 43 -14.50 16.46 -1.42
N GLY A 44 -15.80 16.20 -1.27
CA GLY A 44 -16.32 15.13 -0.41
C GLY A 44 -15.86 13.74 -0.87
N LEU A 45 -15.83 13.51 -2.18
CA LEU A 45 -15.35 12.26 -2.78
C LEU A 45 -13.83 12.09 -2.62
N ALA A 46 -13.04 13.15 -2.84
CA ALA A 46 -11.59 13.12 -2.70
C ALA A 46 -11.16 12.91 -1.24
N GLN A 47 -11.83 13.56 -0.27
CA GLN A 47 -11.58 13.31 1.15
C GLN A 47 -11.98 11.91 1.58
N ALA A 48 -13.16 11.42 1.17
CA ALA A 48 -13.59 10.06 1.48
C ALA A 48 -12.62 9.03 0.90
N PHE A 49 -12.16 9.24 -0.35
CA PHE A 49 -11.13 8.43 -0.99
C PHE A 49 -9.84 8.42 -0.15
N ALA A 50 -9.35 9.59 0.26
CA ALA A 50 -8.11 9.69 1.02
C ALA A 50 -8.20 8.97 2.37
N VAL A 51 -9.33 9.07 3.06
CA VAL A 51 -9.55 8.39 4.35
C VAL A 51 -9.61 6.87 4.16
N ILE A 52 -10.37 6.37 3.18
CA ILE A 52 -10.47 4.93 2.89
C ILE A 52 -9.09 4.38 2.49
N PHE A 53 -8.41 5.09 1.59
CA PHE A 53 -7.09 4.69 1.10
C PHE A 53 -6.05 4.71 2.23
N GLY A 54 -6.09 5.71 3.13
CA GLY A 54 -5.23 5.74 4.31
C GLY A 54 -5.47 4.58 5.27
N PHE A 55 -6.74 4.17 5.44
CA PHE A 55 -7.08 2.99 6.25
C PHE A 55 -6.55 1.70 5.62
N LEU A 56 -6.73 1.54 4.30
CA LEU A 56 -6.19 0.40 3.56
C LEU A 56 -4.66 0.37 3.65
N LEU A 57 -3.99 1.50 3.47
CA LEU A 57 -2.54 1.62 3.61
C LEU A 57 -2.08 1.08 4.97
N ALA A 58 -2.71 1.51 6.07
CA ALA A 58 -2.37 1.01 7.41
C ALA A 58 -2.59 -0.51 7.55
N VAL A 59 -3.71 -1.02 7.03
CA VAL A 59 -4.09 -2.44 7.12
C VAL A 59 -3.17 -3.34 6.30
N PHE A 60 -2.61 -2.89 5.18
CA PHE A 60 -1.72 -3.69 4.34
C PHE A 60 -0.23 -3.51 4.68
N THR A 61 0.19 -2.31 5.09
CA THR A 61 1.59 -2.04 5.46
C THR A 61 2.00 -2.75 6.76
N LEU A 62 1.14 -2.83 7.78
CA LEU A 62 1.48 -3.48 9.05
C LEU A 62 1.77 -4.98 8.87
N PRO A 63 0.90 -5.77 8.22
CA PRO A 63 1.17 -7.17 7.90
C PRO A 63 2.38 -7.32 6.99
N ALA A 64 2.57 -6.43 6.00
CA ALA A 64 3.75 -6.46 5.13
C ALA A 64 5.05 -6.37 5.96
N LEU A 65 5.14 -5.43 6.92
CA LEU A 65 6.29 -5.31 7.82
C LEU A 65 6.53 -6.59 8.65
N ILE A 66 5.46 -7.19 9.19
CA ILE A 66 5.54 -8.45 9.95
C ILE A 66 6.05 -9.60 9.06
N LEU A 67 5.59 -9.66 7.80
CA LEU A 67 5.98 -10.67 6.83
C LEU A 67 7.44 -10.51 6.37
N VAL A 68 7.94 -9.26 6.26
CA VAL A 68 9.37 -8.99 6.03
C VAL A 68 10.21 -9.57 7.16
N ILE A 69 9.84 -9.30 8.43
CA ILE A 69 10.56 -9.78 9.61
C ILE A 69 10.56 -11.31 9.66
N ARG A 70 9.43 -11.94 9.34
CA ARG A 70 9.29 -13.40 9.27
C ARG A 70 9.94 -14.04 8.05
N GLY A 71 10.43 -13.24 7.09
CA GLY A 71 11.06 -13.72 5.87
C GLY A 71 10.09 -14.39 4.88
N GLN A 72 8.79 -14.12 4.99
CA GLN A 72 7.74 -14.67 4.12
C GLN A 72 7.56 -13.79 2.87
N LEU A 73 8.60 -13.73 2.03
CA LEU A 73 8.70 -12.79 0.91
C LEU A 73 7.65 -12.98 -0.19
N LEU A 74 7.17 -14.21 -0.41
CA LEU A 74 6.09 -14.50 -1.37
C LEU A 74 4.74 -13.94 -0.92
N LEU A 75 4.40 -14.14 0.36
CA LEU A 75 3.17 -13.61 0.94
C LEU A 75 3.22 -12.07 0.97
N LEU A 76 4.39 -11.52 1.25
CA LEU A 76 4.66 -10.10 1.22
C LEU A 76 4.45 -9.50 -0.17
N GLY A 77 5.00 -10.11 -1.22
CA GLY A 77 4.79 -9.65 -2.60
C GLY A 77 3.30 -9.67 -3.00
N PHE A 78 2.54 -10.65 -2.51
CA PHE A 78 1.09 -10.70 -2.71
C PHE A 78 0.33 -9.62 -1.94
N VAL A 79 0.71 -9.35 -0.69
CA VAL A 79 0.12 -8.29 0.14
C VAL A 79 0.39 -6.90 -0.46
N LEU A 80 1.61 -6.68 -0.96
CA LEU A 80 2.01 -5.42 -1.58
C LEU A 80 1.33 -5.22 -2.95
N SER A 81 1.19 -6.28 -3.76
CA SER A 81 0.51 -6.16 -5.07
C SER A 81 -0.99 -5.86 -4.96
N LEU A 82 -1.62 -6.14 -3.82
CA LEU A 82 -3.03 -5.79 -3.58
C LEU A 82 -3.24 -4.28 -3.35
N MET A 83 -2.25 -3.56 -2.82
CA MET A 83 -2.36 -2.11 -2.57
C MET A 83 -2.65 -1.29 -3.84
N PRO A 84 -1.87 -1.38 -4.93
CA PRO A 84 -2.17 -0.62 -6.15
C PRO A 84 -3.47 -1.08 -6.81
N VAL A 85 -3.84 -2.36 -6.72
CA VAL A 85 -5.14 -2.86 -7.23
C VAL A 85 -6.31 -2.21 -6.49
N LEU A 86 -6.24 -2.13 -5.17
CA LEU A 86 -7.26 -1.47 -4.35
C LEU A 86 -7.27 0.04 -4.58
N ALA A 87 -6.10 0.68 -4.70
CA ALA A 87 -6.00 2.10 -5.05
C ALA A 87 -6.75 2.39 -6.36
N ILE A 88 -6.53 1.55 -7.38
CA ILE A 88 -7.19 1.65 -8.67
C ILE A 88 -8.70 1.41 -8.54
N MET A 89 -9.14 0.37 -7.81
CA MET A 89 -10.57 0.08 -7.61
C MET A 89 -11.31 1.23 -6.94
N VAL A 90 -10.73 1.81 -5.88
CA VAL A 90 -11.37 2.95 -5.20
C VAL A 90 -11.39 4.18 -6.11
N LEU A 91 -10.36 4.38 -6.94
CA LEU A 91 -10.32 5.48 -7.90
C LEU A 91 -11.41 5.33 -8.97
N PHE A 92 -11.65 4.12 -9.50
CA PHE A 92 -12.71 3.85 -10.47
C PHE A 92 -14.13 3.89 -9.91
N VAL A 93 -14.34 3.61 -8.61
CA VAL A 93 -15.65 3.72 -7.96
C VAL A 93 -16.01 5.17 -7.64
N GLY A 94 -15.01 6.06 -7.54
CA GLY A 94 -15.18 7.49 -7.29
C GLY A 94 -15.47 8.36 -8.52
N PHE A 95 -15.43 7.80 -9.73
CA PHE A 95 -15.81 8.44 -11.00
C PHE A 95 -17.18 7.93 -11.47
#